data_AF-A0AA45RUK2-F1
#
_entry.id   AF-A0AA45RUK2-F1
#
_cell.length_a   1.000
_cell.length_b   1.000
_cell.length_c   1.000
_cell.angle_alpha   90.00
_cell.angle_beta   90.00
_cell.angle_gamma   90.00
#
_symmetry.space_group_name_H-M   'P 1'
#
loop_
_entity.id
_entity.type
_entity.pdbx_description
1 polymer ?
#
loop_
_entity_poly.entity_id
_entity_poly.type
_entity_poly.pdbx_seq_one_letter_code
_entity_poly.pdbx_strand_id
1 'polypeptide(L)'
;MNKIIATLIAGLFATAAFAQNTPAVVKAETEAGKDVAKAQQKELKVDAKADKKADKAVAKANKAHDEAAAHVDVEKAKANEKVAKADPEDKAKAEAKGDKAVAKAEEKAGKKAVKADAKAIKETVDATADKAIAANKTDAVKAKSAAEVKEAAAKH
;
A
#
# COMPACT_ATOMS: atom_id res chain seq x y z
N MET A 1 -21.21 1.03 -8.53
CA MET A 1 -20.60 2.01 -7.62
C MET A 1 -20.56 3.43 -8.19
N ASN A 2 -20.30 3.66 -9.48
CA ASN A 2 -20.28 5.01 -10.08
C ASN A 2 -21.59 5.81 -9.92
N LYS A 3 -22.75 5.16 -9.94
CA LYS A 3 -24.06 5.87 -9.86
C LYS A 3 -24.32 6.45 -8.47
N ILE A 4 -23.94 5.74 -7.40
CA ILE A 4 -24.14 6.18 -6.02
C ILE A 4 -23.19 7.34 -5.67
N ILE A 5 -21.93 7.24 -6.11
CA ILE A 5 -20.93 8.32 -5.92
C ILE A 5 -21.35 9.57 -6.69
N ALA A 6 -21.83 9.43 -7.93
CA ALA A 6 -22.32 10.55 -8.72
C ALA A 6 -23.55 11.22 -8.09
N THR A 7 -24.50 10.46 -7.52
CA THR A 7 -25.66 11.03 -6.83
C THR A 7 -25.30 11.71 -5.51
N LEU A 8 -24.31 11.21 -4.76
CA LEU A 8 -23.84 11.84 -3.52
C LEU A 8 -23.11 13.16 -3.80
N ILE A 9 -22.27 13.22 -4.84
CA ILE A 9 -21.58 14.45 -5.24
C ILE A 9 -22.59 15.47 -5.79
N ALA A 10 -23.54 15.04 -6.63
CA ALA A 10 -24.60 15.93 -7.12
C ALA A 10 -25.48 16.48 -5.96
N GLY A 11 -25.77 15.66 -4.95
CA GLY A 11 -26.53 16.08 -3.77
C GLY A 11 -25.77 17.06 -2.88
N LEU A 12 -24.44 16.94 -2.78
CA LEU A 12 -23.61 17.84 -1.97
C LEU A 12 -23.44 19.22 -2.61
N PHE A 13 -23.37 19.31 -3.94
CA PHE A 13 -23.30 20.60 -4.64
C PHE A 13 -24.66 21.32 -4.71
N ALA A 14 -25.78 20.57 -4.73
CA ALA A 14 -27.12 21.16 -4.77
C ALA A 14 -27.50 21.98 -3.51
N THR A 15 -26.80 21.82 -2.39
CA THR A 15 -27.11 22.51 -1.14
C THR A 15 -26.36 23.83 -0.92
N ALA A 16 -25.41 24.20 -1.79
CA ALA A 16 -24.61 25.42 -1.64
C ALA A 16 -24.99 26.58 -2.59
N ALA A 17 -25.91 26.38 -3.54
CA ALA A 17 -26.12 27.28 -4.69
C ALA A 17 -27.38 28.17 -4.63
N PHE A 18 -27.91 28.48 -3.45
CA PHE A 18 -29.05 29.38 -3.32
C PHE A 18 -28.61 30.86 -3.22
N ALA A 19 -28.08 31.44 -4.32
CA ALA A 19 -27.99 32.91 -4.41
C ALA A 19 -27.96 33.51 -5.83
N GLN A 20 -27.43 32.84 -6.88
CA GLN A 20 -27.35 33.48 -8.21
C GLN A 20 -27.26 32.43 -9.33
N ASN A 21 -28.40 31.82 -9.69
CA ASN A 21 -28.42 30.64 -10.57
C ASN A 21 -28.81 31.02 -12.01
N THR A 22 -27.85 31.45 -12.83
CA THR A 22 -28.06 31.60 -14.28
C THR A 22 -27.84 30.27 -15.01
N PRO A 23 -28.46 30.04 -16.18
CA PRO A 23 -28.26 28.81 -16.96
C PRO A 23 -26.79 28.49 -17.26
N ALA A 24 -25.94 29.52 -17.39
CA ALA A 24 -24.50 29.36 -17.59
C ALA A 24 -23.79 28.82 -16.34
N VAL A 25 -24.17 29.28 -15.14
CA VAL A 25 -23.63 28.79 -13.86
C VAL A 25 -24.04 27.33 -13.64
N VAL A 26 -25.31 26.97 -13.87
CA VAL A 26 -25.80 25.58 -13.75
C VAL A 26 -25.04 24.62 -14.67
N LYS A 27 -24.75 25.05 -15.91
CA LYS A 27 -23.98 24.25 -16.86
C LYS A 27 -22.53 24.07 -16.39
N ALA A 28 -21.90 25.12 -15.88
CA ALA A 28 -20.54 25.06 -15.35
C ALA A 28 -20.46 24.12 -14.13
N GLU A 29 -21.41 24.19 -13.20
CA GLU A 29 -21.48 23.29 -12.04
C GLU A 29 -21.66 21.82 -12.45
N THR A 30 -22.48 21.56 -13.47
CA THR A 30 -22.70 20.20 -13.98
C THR A 30 -21.43 19.61 -14.59
N GLU A 31 -20.70 20.37 -15.42
CA GLU A 31 -19.44 19.91 -16.01
C GLU A 31 -18.33 19.77 -14.96
N ALA A 32 -18.24 20.72 -14.03
CA ALA A 32 -17.36 20.64 -12.86
C ALA A 32 -17.59 19.34 -12.05
N GLY A 33 -18.85 19.01 -11.76
CA GLY A 33 -19.22 17.76 -11.07
C GLY A 33 -18.80 16.51 -11.84
N LYS A 34 -18.96 16.49 -13.16
CA LYS A 34 -18.52 15.36 -14.00
C LYS A 34 -17.01 15.19 -13.98
N ASP A 35 -16.25 16.27 -14.06
CA ASP A 35 -14.79 16.20 -14.13
C ASP A 35 -14.17 15.82 -12.79
N VAL A 36 -14.71 16.34 -11.68
CA VAL A 36 -14.35 15.90 -10.33
C VAL A 36 -14.67 14.41 -10.15
N ALA A 37 -15.85 13.94 -10.57
CA ALA A 37 -16.22 12.53 -10.47
C ALA A 37 -15.30 11.61 -11.29
N LYS A 38 -14.92 12.02 -12.51
CA LYS A 38 -13.93 11.28 -13.33
C LYS A 38 -12.56 11.25 -12.66
N ALA A 39 -12.12 12.35 -12.04
CA ALA A 39 -10.84 12.43 -11.35
C ALA A 39 -10.81 11.49 -10.13
N GLN A 40 -11.84 11.54 -9.28
CA GLN A 40 -11.98 10.63 -8.14
C GLN A 40 -12.04 9.15 -8.57
N GLN A 41 -12.70 8.84 -9.69
CA GLN A 41 -12.69 7.48 -10.21
C GLN A 41 -11.28 7.02 -10.64
N LYS A 42 -10.45 7.93 -11.19
CA LYS A 42 -9.06 7.62 -11.53
C LYS A 42 -8.21 7.43 -10.28
N GLU A 43 -8.39 8.28 -9.27
CA GLU A 43 -7.73 8.18 -7.97
C GLU A 43 -8.01 6.83 -7.32
N LEU A 44 -9.27 6.43 -7.18
CA LEU A 44 -9.65 5.12 -6.64
C LEU A 44 -9.00 3.93 -7.38
N LYS A 45 -8.82 4.05 -8.70
CA LYS A 45 -8.12 3.02 -9.49
C LYS A 45 -6.62 3.00 -9.22
N VAL A 46 -6.00 4.15 -8.97
CA VAL A 46 -4.59 4.23 -8.58
C VAL A 46 -4.43 3.65 -7.18
N ASP A 47 -5.28 4.04 -6.24
CA ASP A 47 -5.27 3.55 -4.86
C ASP A 47 -5.36 2.03 -4.80
N ALA A 48 -6.36 1.45 -5.49
CA ALA A 48 -6.53 0.00 -5.53
C ALA A 48 -5.32 -0.74 -6.14
N LYS A 49 -4.63 -0.14 -7.13
CA LYS A 49 -3.42 -0.72 -7.72
C LYS A 49 -2.22 -0.60 -6.78
N ALA A 50 -2.08 0.55 -6.12
CA ALA A 50 -1.03 0.84 -5.16
C ALA A 50 -1.14 -0.11 -3.94
N ASP A 51 -2.34 -0.27 -3.39
CA ASP A 51 -2.61 -1.22 -2.29
C ASP A 51 -2.25 -2.64 -2.67
N LYS A 52 -2.74 -3.11 -3.82
CA LYS A 52 -2.42 -4.46 -4.31
C LYS A 52 -0.91 -4.69 -4.47
N LYS A 53 -0.16 -3.66 -4.86
CA LYS A 53 1.31 -3.73 -5.01
C LYS A 53 1.99 -3.83 -3.64
N ALA A 54 1.60 -2.97 -2.70
CA ALA A 54 2.11 -2.98 -1.33
C ALA A 54 1.79 -4.31 -0.61
N ASP A 55 0.54 -4.76 -0.66
CA ASP A 55 0.09 -6.02 -0.03
C ASP A 55 0.86 -7.22 -0.57
N LYS A 56 1.08 -7.27 -1.89
CA LYS A 56 1.86 -8.35 -2.51
C LYS A 56 3.33 -8.32 -2.06
N ALA A 57 3.89 -7.14 -1.81
CA ALA A 57 5.26 -7.01 -1.33
C ALA A 57 5.36 -7.44 0.14
N VAL A 58 4.43 -7.01 0.99
CA VAL A 58 4.33 -7.44 2.40
C VAL A 58 4.13 -8.96 2.50
N ALA A 59 3.20 -9.53 1.73
CA ALA A 59 2.98 -10.98 1.73
C ALA A 59 4.24 -11.77 1.33
N LYS A 60 5.03 -11.26 0.39
CA LYS A 60 6.32 -11.87 0.02
C LYS A 60 7.36 -11.76 1.13
N ALA A 61 7.37 -10.65 1.87
CA ALA A 61 8.26 -10.49 3.03
C ALA A 61 7.89 -11.48 4.14
N ASN A 62 6.62 -11.60 4.49
CA ASN A 62 6.14 -12.58 5.47
C ASN A 62 6.53 -14.01 5.07
N LYS A 63 6.28 -14.40 3.80
CA LYS A 63 6.70 -15.71 3.29
C LYS A 63 8.22 -15.91 3.40
N ALA A 64 9.02 -14.87 3.18
CA ALA A 64 10.47 -14.96 3.29
C ALA A 64 10.91 -15.18 4.74
N HIS A 65 10.24 -14.54 5.71
CA HIS A 65 10.42 -14.76 7.15
C HIS A 65 10.03 -16.19 7.55
N ASP A 66 8.85 -16.67 7.14
CA ASP A 66 8.38 -18.02 7.47
C ASP A 66 9.34 -19.10 6.95
N GLU A 67 9.76 -18.99 5.69
CA GLU A 67 10.74 -19.90 5.09
C GLU A 67 12.11 -19.83 5.80
N ALA A 68 12.49 -18.65 6.30
CA ALA A 68 13.75 -18.46 7.00
C ALA A 68 13.71 -19.06 8.41
N ALA A 69 12.62 -18.85 9.15
CA ALA A 69 12.37 -19.46 10.45
C ALA A 69 12.33 -20.99 10.35
N ALA A 70 11.59 -21.53 9.38
CA ALA A 70 11.53 -22.97 9.13
C ALA A 70 12.91 -23.58 8.86
N HIS A 71 13.78 -22.88 8.10
CA HIS A 71 15.14 -23.35 7.87
C HIS A 71 15.98 -23.37 9.15
N VAL A 72 15.83 -22.36 10.01
CA VAL A 72 16.50 -22.33 11.33
C VAL A 72 16.02 -23.48 12.21
N ASP A 73 14.72 -23.74 12.25
CA ASP A 73 14.14 -24.82 13.05
C ASP A 73 14.62 -26.20 12.58
N VAL A 74 14.73 -26.41 11.27
CA VAL A 74 15.31 -27.64 10.70
C VAL A 74 16.78 -27.82 11.13
N GLU A 75 17.59 -26.75 11.12
CA GLU A 75 18.98 -26.83 11.57
C GLU A 75 19.09 -27.05 13.08
N LYS A 76 18.21 -26.44 13.88
CA LYS A 76 18.10 -26.71 15.33
C LYS A 76 17.75 -28.18 15.59
N ALA A 77 16.78 -28.72 14.86
CA ALA A 77 16.40 -30.13 15.00
C ALA A 77 17.57 -31.07 14.64
N LYS A 78 18.29 -30.80 13.54
CA LYS A 78 19.49 -31.58 13.16
C LYS A 78 20.62 -31.46 14.18
N ALA A 79 20.81 -30.27 14.76
CA ALA A 79 21.81 -30.07 15.81
C ALA A 79 21.47 -30.91 17.05
N ASN A 80 20.23 -30.84 17.52
CA ASN A 80 19.74 -31.60 18.66
C ASN A 80 19.83 -33.12 18.42
N GLU A 81 19.48 -33.59 17.22
CA GLU A 81 19.61 -35.00 16.85
C GLU A 81 21.07 -35.48 16.90
N LYS A 82 22.01 -34.67 16.40
CA LYS A 82 23.45 -35.01 16.45
C LYS A 82 23.98 -35.06 17.87
N VAL A 83 23.54 -34.15 18.74
CA VAL A 83 23.90 -34.16 20.18
C VAL A 83 23.31 -35.39 20.86
N ALA A 84 22.05 -35.75 20.57
CA ALA A 84 21.40 -36.91 21.14
C ALA A 84 22.08 -38.24 20.76
N LYS A 85 22.64 -38.31 19.54
CA LYS A 85 23.36 -39.49 19.02
C LYS A 85 24.85 -39.52 19.39
N ALA A 86 25.40 -38.47 19.97
CA ALA A 86 26.82 -38.40 20.31
C ALA A 86 27.12 -39.11 21.63
N ASP A 87 28.29 -39.74 21.69
CA ASP A 87 28.84 -40.33 22.92
C ASP A 87 29.06 -39.25 24.01
N PRO A 88 29.00 -39.60 25.30
CA PRO A 88 29.09 -38.64 26.40
C PRO A 88 30.30 -37.70 26.32
N GLU A 89 31.46 -38.23 25.89
CA GLU A 89 32.72 -37.47 25.76
C GLU A 89 32.70 -36.50 24.56
N ASP A 90 31.92 -36.81 23.52
CA ASP A 90 31.83 -36.01 22.29
C ASP A 90 30.63 -35.06 22.26
N LYS A 91 29.68 -35.18 23.20
CA LYS A 91 28.46 -34.35 23.26
C LYS A 91 28.75 -32.85 23.23
N ALA A 92 29.71 -32.38 24.03
CA ALA A 92 30.07 -30.96 24.06
C ALA A 92 30.59 -30.46 22.70
N LYS A 93 31.33 -31.31 21.96
CA LYS A 93 31.83 -31.00 20.62
C LYS A 93 30.72 -31.04 19.57
N ALA A 94 29.76 -31.95 19.71
CA ALA A 94 28.58 -32.02 18.87
C ALA A 94 27.68 -30.78 19.05
N GLU A 95 27.49 -30.35 20.30
CA GLU A 95 26.71 -29.16 20.67
C GLU A 95 27.35 -27.90 20.08
N ALA A 96 28.65 -27.69 20.29
CA ALA A 96 29.36 -26.54 19.70
C ALA A 96 29.29 -26.49 18.16
N LYS A 97 29.33 -27.65 17.48
CA LYS A 97 29.14 -27.72 16.02
C LYS A 97 27.70 -27.43 15.62
N GLY A 98 26.73 -27.92 16.38
CA GLY A 98 25.31 -27.66 16.23
C GLY A 98 25.01 -26.17 16.34
N ASP A 99 25.44 -25.53 17.44
CA ASP A 99 25.28 -24.11 17.69
C ASP A 99 25.89 -23.26 16.57
N LYS A 100 27.08 -23.63 16.10
CA LYS A 100 27.71 -22.93 14.97
C LYS A 100 26.92 -23.05 13.67
N ALA A 101 26.27 -24.19 13.44
CA ALA A 101 25.42 -24.39 12.26
C ALA A 101 24.12 -23.58 12.38
N VAL A 102 23.48 -23.63 13.56
CA VAL A 102 22.27 -22.85 13.87
C VAL A 102 22.55 -21.35 13.77
N ALA A 103 23.64 -20.84 14.35
CA ALA A 103 24.02 -19.44 14.25
C ALA A 103 24.22 -18.98 12.80
N LYS A 104 24.83 -19.81 11.94
CA LYS A 104 24.94 -19.53 10.50
C LYS A 104 23.59 -19.55 9.79
N ALA A 105 22.67 -20.43 10.19
CA ALA A 105 21.32 -20.46 9.66
C ALA A 105 20.55 -19.20 10.06
N GLU A 106 20.65 -18.77 11.32
CA GLU A 106 20.04 -17.55 11.85
C GLU A 106 20.61 -16.30 11.17
N GLU A 107 21.93 -16.22 10.93
CA GLU A 107 22.53 -15.11 10.18
C GLU A 107 21.97 -15.01 8.75
N LYS A 108 21.87 -16.15 8.05
CA LYS A 108 21.29 -16.21 6.69
C LYS A 108 19.81 -15.85 6.70
N ALA A 109 19.07 -16.34 7.70
CA ALA A 109 17.66 -16.02 7.91
C ALA A 109 17.47 -14.51 8.10
N GLY A 110 18.24 -13.90 8.99
CA GLY A 110 18.23 -12.45 9.23
C GLY A 110 18.54 -11.65 7.97
N LYS A 111 19.57 -12.03 7.21
CA LYS A 111 19.90 -11.37 5.93
C LYS A 111 18.78 -11.47 4.89
N LYS A 112 18.10 -12.62 4.81
CA LYS A 112 16.97 -12.83 3.89
C LYS A 112 15.76 -11.99 4.31
N ALA A 113 15.42 -12.02 5.60
CA ALA A 113 14.36 -11.23 6.21
C ALA A 113 14.55 -9.73 5.93
N VAL A 114 15.70 -9.17 6.30
CA VAL A 114 16.02 -7.74 6.10
C VAL A 114 15.91 -7.33 4.63
N LYS A 115 16.38 -8.15 3.70
CA LYS A 115 16.25 -7.86 2.25
C LYS A 115 14.79 -7.88 1.79
N ALA A 116 13.98 -8.79 2.34
CA ALA A 116 12.57 -8.88 2.00
C ALA A 116 11.78 -7.69 2.57
N ASP A 117 12.07 -7.32 3.82
CA ASP A 117 11.48 -6.16 4.50
C ASP A 117 11.84 -4.86 3.79
N ALA A 118 13.11 -4.67 3.43
CA ALA A 118 13.55 -3.50 2.68
C ALA A 118 12.79 -3.36 1.34
N LYS A 119 12.54 -4.47 0.65
CA LYS A 119 11.74 -4.46 -0.58
C LYS A 119 10.26 -4.16 -0.31
N ALA A 120 9.68 -4.74 0.75
CA ALA A 120 8.31 -4.45 1.14
C ALA A 120 8.13 -2.97 1.51
N ILE A 121 9.02 -2.42 2.33
CA ILE A 121 9.03 -1.00 2.71
C ILE A 121 9.10 -0.11 1.46
N LYS A 122 10.04 -0.39 0.54
CA LYS A 122 10.16 0.39 -0.70
C LYS A 122 8.86 0.37 -1.51
N GLU A 123 8.25 -0.80 -1.70
CA GLU A 123 7.01 -0.92 -2.48
C GLU A 123 5.83 -0.24 -1.80
N THR A 124 5.76 -0.26 -0.46
CA THR A 124 4.76 0.48 0.31
C THR A 124 4.96 1.99 0.19
N VAL A 125 6.21 2.48 0.27
CA VAL A 125 6.52 3.91 0.08
C VAL A 125 6.18 4.36 -1.34
N ASP A 126 6.55 3.57 -2.36
CA ASP A 126 6.20 3.85 -3.76
C ASP A 126 4.68 3.88 -3.94
N ALA A 127 3.95 2.94 -3.34
CA ALA A 127 2.50 2.91 -3.35
C ALA A 127 1.90 4.16 -2.68
N THR A 128 2.38 4.57 -1.52
CA THR A 128 1.94 5.80 -0.84
C THR A 128 2.20 7.04 -1.71
N ALA A 129 3.35 7.12 -2.37
CA ALA A 129 3.67 8.22 -3.28
C ALA A 129 2.72 8.27 -4.48
N ASP A 130 2.40 7.12 -5.09
CA ASP A 130 1.45 7.02 -6.20
C ASP A 130 0.06 7.53 -5.79
N LYS A 131 -0.41 7.15 -4.59
CA LYS A 131 -1.69 7.63 -4.05
C LYS A 131 -1.68 9.13 -3.80
N ALA A 132 -0.63 9.66 -3.19
CA ALA A 132 -0.49 11.09 -2.94
C ALA A 132 -0.49 11.91 -4.25
N ILE A 133 0.20 11.41 -5.28
CA ILE A 133 0.18 12.04 -6.61
C ILE A 133 -1.23 12.00 -7.23
N ALA A 134 -1.97 10.90 -7.05
CA ALA A 134 -3.34 10.79 -7.54
C ALA A 134 -4.30 11.74 -6.83
N ALA A 135 -4.24 11.81 -5.49
CA ALA A 135 -5.01 12.74 -4.68
C ALA A 135 -4.72 14.20 -5.07
N ASN A 136 -3.44 14.58 -5.21
CA ASN A 136 -3.05 15.92 -5.65
C ASN A 136 -3.60 16.27 -7.05
N LYS A 137 -3.63 15.30 -7.97
CA LYS A 137 -4.24 15.50 -9.30
C LYS A 137 -5.76 15.71 -9.18
N THR A 138 -6.44 14.97 -8.32
CA THR A 138 -7.86 15.17 -8.08
C THR A 138 -8.14 16.54 -7.46
N ASP A 139 -7.34 16.98 -6.50
CA ASP A 139 -7.50 18.29 -5.87
C ASP A 139 -7.22 19.44 -6.85
N ALA A 140 -6.24 19.28 -7.74
CA ALA A 140 -6.03 20.22 -8.84
C ALA A 140 -7.25 20.31 -9.78
N VAL A 141 -7.90 19.18 -10.08
CA VAL A 141 -9.16 19.17 -10.86
C VAL A 141 -10.28 19.87 -10.11
N LYS A 142 -10.46 19.59 -8.81
CA LYS A 142 -11.48 20.28 -7.98
C LYS A 142 -11.24 21.79 -7.97
N ALA A 143 -10.01 22.23 -7.76
CA ALA A 143 -9.64 23.65 -7.75
C ALA A 143 -9.92 24.31 -9.11
N LYS A 144 -9.53 23.67 -10.21
CA LYS A 144 -9.80 24.15 -11.57
C LYS A 144 -11.30 24.25 -11.85
N SER A 145 -12.06 23.21 -11.53
CA SER A 145 -13.51 23.19 -11.71
C SER A 145 -14.22 24.25 -10.86
N ALA A 146 -13.78 24.49 -9.62
CA ALA A 146 -14.32 25.56 -8.79
C ALA A 146 -14.01 26.96 -9.35
N ALA A 147 -12.82 27.15 -9.95
CA ALA A 147 -12.48 28.39 -10.63
C ALA A 147 -13.35 28.64 -11.87
N GLU A 148 -13.60 27.61 -12.68
CA GLU A 148 -14.48 27.69 -13.86
C GLU A 148 -15.93 28.05 -13.50
N VAL A 149 -16.46 27.49 -12.40
CA VAL A 149 -17.79 27.87 -11.88
C VAL A 149 -17.82 29.33 -11.44
N LYS A 150 -16.79 29.80 -10.70
CA LYS A 150 -16.69 31.21 -10.29
C LYS A 150 -16.57 32.15 -11.47
N GLU A 151 -15.82 31.77 -12.51
CA GLU A 151 -15.70 32.54 -13.75
C GLU A 151 -17.05 32.63 -14.47
N ALA A 152 -17.81 31.54 -14.53
CA ALA A 152 -19.16 31.54 -15.09
C ALA A 152 -20.12 32.44 -14.29
N ALA A 153 -20.00 32.45 -12.97
CA ALA A 153 -20.79 33.31 -12.09
C ALA A 153 -20.42 34.79 -12.24
N ALA A 154 -19.14 35.13 -12.42
CA ALA A 154 -18.67 36.51 -12.58
C ALA A 154 -19.05 37.15 -13.93
N LYS A 155 -19.49 36.35 -14.92
CA LYS A 155 -19.97 36.84 -16.22
C LYS A 155 -21.46 37.23 -16.21
N HIS A 156 -22.13 37.16 -15.06
CA HIS A 156 -23.56 37.42 -14.87
C HIS A 156 -23.82 38.21 -13.59
#